data_AF-I6TFN9-F1
#
_entry.id   AF-I6TFN9-F1
#
_cell.length_a   1.000
_cell.length_b   1.000
_cell.length_c   1.000
_cell.angle_alpha   90.00
_cell.angle_beta   90.00
_cell.angle_gamma   90.00
#
_symmetry.space_group_name_H-M   'P 1'
#
loop_
_entity.id
_entity.type
_entity.pdbx_description
1 polymer ?
#
loop_
_entity_poly.entity_id
_entity_poly.type
_entity_poly.pdbx_seq_one_letter_code
_entity_poly.pdbx_strand_id
1 'polypeptide(L)' 'TIFGEKDELIAEKVAHALEAGLKVIACIGETLEEREAGQTEDVVFRQTKALLPAIDTNWENVVLAYEPVWAIGTGKTA' A
#
# COMPACT_ATOMS: atom_id res chain seq x y z
N THR A 1 1.24 -1.37 -11.66
CA THR A 1 2.58 -1.62 -11.08
C THR A 1 3.42 -2.45 -12.05
N ILE A 2 4.75 -2.31 -12.05
CA ILE A 2 5.65 -3.01 -13.01
C ILE A 2 5.51 -4.53 -12.93
N PHE A 3 5.41 -5.07 -11.72
CA PHE A 3 5.26 -6.52 -11.46
C PHE A 3 3.81 -6.97 -11.30
N GLY A 4 2.84 -6.07 -11.44
CA GLY A 4 1.42 -6.41 -11.35
C GLY A 4 0.97 -6.97 -9.99
N GLU A 5 1.71 -6.67 -8.91
CA GLU A 5 1.38 -7.18 -7.57
C GLU A 5 0.03 -6.63 -7.11
N LYS A 6 -0.85 -7.54 -6.70
CA LYS A 6 -2.21 -7.24 -6.24
C LYS A 6 -2.25 -7.15 -4.72
N ASP A 7 -3.28 -6.50 -4.19
CA ASP A 7 -3.48 -6.31 -2.76
C ASP A 7 -3.40 -7.63 -1.98
N GLU A 8 -3.95 -8.72 -2.51
CA GLU A 8 -3.93 -10.03 -1.86
C GLU A 8 -2.50 -10.55 -1.71
N LEU A 9 -1.68 -10.42 -2.76
CA LEU A 9 -0.28 -10.83 -2.72
C LEU A 9 0.54 -9.95 -1.76
N ILE A 10 0.23 -8.65 -1.69
CA ILE A 10 0.88 -7.75 -0.72
C ILE A 10 0.51 -8.17 0.70
N ALA A 11 -0.77 -8.44 0.98
CA ALA A 11 -1.23 -8.91 2.29
C ALA A 11 -0.55 -10.22 2.69
N GLU A 12 -0.43 -11.19 1.77
CA GLU A 12 0.29 -12.45 2.00
C GLU A 12 1.77 -12.21 2.37
N LYS A 13 2.45 -11.30 1.66
CA LYS A 13 3.85 -10.94 1.98
C LYS A 13 3.98 -10.27 3.33
N VAL A 14 3.05 -9.37 3.68
CA VAL A 14 3.03 -8.70 4.99
C VAL A 14 2.84 -9.70 6.11
N ALA A 15 1.86 -10.60 5.99
CA ALA A 15 1.60 -11.64 6.97
C ALA A 15 2.85 -12.53 7.15
N HIS A 16 3.44 -13.00 6.05
CA HIS A 16 4.63 -13.85 6.11
C HIS A 16 5.84 -13.15 6.74
N ALA A 17 6.05 -11.87 6.43
CA ALA A 17 7.14 -11.09 7.02
C ALA A 17 6.96 -10.91 8.53
N LEU A 18 5.74 -10.64 8.99
CA LEU A 18 5.41 -10.52 10.42
C LEU A 18 5.56 -11.86 11.15
N GLU A 19 5.10 -12.98 10.55
CA GLU A 19 5.31 -14.33 11.08
C GLU A 19 6.80 -14.68 11.23
N ALA A 20 7.64 -14.19 10.31
CA ALA A 20 9.10 -14.34 10.37
C ALA A 20 9.79 -13.39 11.37
N GLY A 21 9.04 -12.55 12.09
CA GLY A 21 9.56 -11.60 13.07
C GLY A 21 10.22 -10.36 12.45
N LEU A 22 9.94 -10.07 11.18
CA LEU A 22 10.43 -8.86 10.51
C LEU A 22 9.51 -7.67 10.80
N LYS A 23 10.10 -6.48 10.69
CA LYS A 23 9.34 -5.22 10.62
C LYS A 23 9.01 -4.91 9.18
N VAL A 24 7.80 -4.42 8.93
CA VAL A 24 7.26 -4.19 7.59
C VAL A 24 7.04 -2.71 7.34
N ILE A 25 7.42 -2.25 6.15
CA ILE A 25 6.97 -0.97 5.61
C ILE A 25 5.99 -1.31 4.48
N ALA A 26 4.71 -1.10 4.71
CA ALA A 26 3.66 -1.37 3.73
C ALA A 26 3.36 -0.09 2.93
N CYS A 27 3.63 -0.11 1.63
CA CYS A 27 3.38 1.02 0.75
C CYS A 27 1.94 1.02 0.21
N ILE A 28 1.33 2.19 0.18
CA ILE A 28 0.02 2.45 -0.42
C ILE A 28 0.08 3.74 -1.22
N GLY A 29 -0.79 3.88 -2.21
CA GLY A 29 -0.81 5.06 -3.07
C GLY A 29 -1.59 4.83 -4.36
N GLU A 30 -2.15 5.93 -4.87
CA GLU A 30 -2.88 5.99 -6.13
C GLU A 30 -1.98 6.47 -7.27
N THR A 31 -2.23 5.94 -8.46
CA THR A 31 -1.63 6.38 -9.73
C THR A 31 -2.13 7.77 -10.15
N LEU A 32 -1.48 8.38 -11.14
CA LEU A 32 -1.92 9.68 -11.67
C LEU A 32 -3.33 9.59 -12.24
N GLU A 33 -3.62 8.52 -12.98
CA GLU A 33 -4.91 8.28 -13.61
C GLU A 33 -6.02 8.13 -12.56
N GLU A 34 -5.78 7.37 -11.50
CA GLU A 34 -6.72 7.20 -10.38
C GLU A 34 -6.96 8.54 -9.66
N ARG A 35 -5.91 9.36 -9.45
CA ARG A 35 -6.05 10.68 -8.83
C ARG A 35 -6.84 11.65 -9.70
N GLU A 36 -6.54 11.72 -11.00
CA GLU A 36 -7.25 12.59 -11.94
C GLU A 36 -8.71 12.14 -12.13
N ALA A 37 -9.01 10.86 -11.89
CA ALA A 37 -10.36 10.32 -11.81
C ALA A 37 -11.06 10.55 -10.44
N GLY A 38 -10.41 11.18 -9.47
CA GLY A 38 -10.96 11.44 -8.13
C GLY A 38 -11.05 10.21 -7.23
N GLN A 39 -10.25 9.17 -7.48
CA GLN A 39 -10.34 7.87 -6.80
C GLN A 39 -9.31 7.67 -5.68
N THR A 40 -8.62 8.74 -5.26
CA THR A 40 -7.56 8.65 -4.24
C THR A 40 -8.02 7.93 -2.97
N GLU A 41 -9.16 8.34 -2.40
CA GLU A 41 -9.67 7.72 -1.16
C GLU A 41 -10.08 6.25 -1.38
N ASP A 42 -10.74 5.94 -2.50
CA ASP A 42 -11.17 4.58 -2.83
C ASP A 42 -9.98 3.62 -2.97
N VAL A 43 -8.93 4.05 -3.65
CA VAL A 43 -7.71 3.26 -3.88
C VAL A 43 -6.97 3.03 -2.57
N VAL A 44 -6.71 4.11 -1.82
CA VAL A 44 -5.98 4.05 -0.55
C VAL A 44 -6.76 3.24 0.49
N PHE A 45 -8.08 3.39 0.54
CA PHE A 45 -8.95 2.60 1.41
C PHE A 45 -8.94 1.12 1.05
N ARG A 46 -9.07 0.76 -0.24
CA ARG A 46 -9.01 -0.63 -0.71
C ARG A 46 -7.69 -1.29 -0.31
N GLN A 47 -6.56 -0.64 -0.60
CA GLN A 47 -5.22 -1.14 -0.27
C GLN A 47 -5.05 -1.31 1.24
N THR A 48 -5.39 -0.29 2.03
CA THR A 48 -5.27 -0.34 3.50
C THR A 48 -6.15 -1.42 4.10
N LYS A 49 -7.39 -1.57 3.60
CA LYS A 49 -8.33 -2.59 4.07
C LYS A 49 -7.82 -4.00 3.83
N ALA A 50 -7.14 -4.25 2.70
CA ALA A 50 -6.55 -5.55 2.40
C ALA A 50 -5.42 -5.93 3.38
N LEU A 51 -4.74 -4.94 3.96
CA LEU A 51 -3.66 -5.17 4.93
C LEU A 51 -4.16 -5.50 6.34
N LEU A 52 -5.37 -5.07 6.72
CA LEU A 52 -5.88 -5.21 8.10
C LEU A 52 -5.80 -6.66 8.63
N PRO A 53 -6.24 -7.71 7.88
CA PRO A 53 -6.17 -9.07 8.38
C PRO A 53 -4.74 -9.61 8.48
N ALA A 54 -3.82 -9.12 7.64
CA ALA A 54 -2.42 -9.53 7.64
C ALA A 54 -1.63 -8.93 8.81
N ILE A 55 -1.97 -7.70 9.21
CA ILE A 55 -1.34 -7.01 10.33
C ILE A 55 -1.94 -7.49 11.67
N ASP A 56 -3.26 -7.66 11.70
CA ASP A 56 -4.05 -8.00 12.90
C ASP A 56 -3.70 -7.08 14.09
N THR A 57 -2.98 -7.58 15.08
CA THR A 57 -2.55 -6.82 16.26
C THR A 57 -1.12 -6.28 16.18
N ASN A 58 -0.32 -6.64 15.18
CA ASN A 58 1.13 -6.39 15.09
C ASN A 58 1.51 -4.97 14.62
N TRP A 59 0.70 -3.96 14.93
CA TRP A 59 0.88 -2.60 14.44
C TRP A 59 2.20 -1.95 14.90
N GLU A 60 2.77 -2.40 16.02
CA GLU A 60 4.08 -1.95 16.51
C GLU A 60 5.25 -2.35 15.59
N ASN A 61 5.03 -3.33 14.71
CA ASN A 61 6.02 -3.81 13.74
C ASN A 61 5.75 -3.32 12.31
N VAL A 62 4.75 -2.46 12.10
CA VAL A 62 4.33 -1.99 10.78
C VAL A 62 4.40 -0.47 10.68
N VAL A 63 5.01 0.01 9.61
CA VAL A 63 4.89 1.39 9.13
C VAL A 63 4.02 1.39 7.88
N LEU A 64 3.03 2.27 7.83
CA LEU A 64 2.26 2.53 6.61
C LEU A 64 2.88 3.72 5.87
N ALA A 65 3.34 3.49 4.65
CA ALA A 65 3.97 4.51 3.82
C ALA A 65 3.01 4.91 2.69
N TYR A 66 2.47 6.13 2.76
CA TYR A 66 1.76 6.72 1.64
C TYR A 66 2.77 7.26 0.62
N GLU A 67 2.74 6.71 -0.59
CA GLU A 67 3.55 7.15 -1.71
C GLU A 67 2.63 7.84 -2.74
N PRO A 68 2.76 9.16 -2.99
CA PRO A 68 2.00 9.83 -4.03
C PRO A 68 2.53 9.43 -5.41
N VAL A 69 2.17 8.22 -5.89
CA VAL A 69 2.65 7.66 -7.17
C VAL A 69 2.32 8.60 -8.32
N TRP A 70 1.18 9.27 -8.25
CA TRP A 70 0.78 10.34 -9.16
C TRP A 70 1.78 11.49 -9.32
N ALA A 71 2.71 11.69 -8.38
CA ALA A 71 3.77 12.71 -8.42
C ALA A 71 5.16 12.13 -8.75
N ILE A 72 5.32 10.81 -8.86
CA ILE A 72 6.60 10.16 -9.13
C ILE A 72 6.81 10.06 -10.64
N GLY A 73 7.73 10.86 -11.18
CA GLY A 73 8.11 10.79 -12.60
C GLY A 73 7.06 11.36 -13.58
N THR A 74 6.01 12.02 -13.07
CA THR A 74 4.89 12.58 -13.86
C THR A 74 5.03 14.07 -14.13
N GLY A 75 5.99 14.75 -13.51
CA GLY A 75 6.13 16.21 -13.55
C GLY A 75 5.11 16.97 -12.69
N LYS A 76 4.31 16.25 -11.88
CA LYS A 76 3.42 16.83 -10.86
C LYS A 76 4.14 16.85 -9.50
N THR A 77 3.77 17.80 -8.65
CA THR A 77 4.32 17.94 -7.28
C THR A 77 3.23 17.62 -6.26
N ALA A 78 3.60 16.85 -5.23
CA ALA A 78 2.75 16.51 -4.08
C ALA A 78 2.47 17.71 -3.16
#